data_AF-A0A3E4NFC3-F1
#
_entry.id   AF-A0A3E4NFC3-F1
#
_cell.length_a   1.000
_cell.length_b   1.000
_cell.length_c   1.000
_cell.angle_alpha   90.00
_cell.angle_beta   90.00
_cell.angle_gamma   90.00
#
_symmetry.space_group_name_H-M   'P 1'
#
loop_
_entity.id
_entity.type
_entity.pdbx_description
1 polymer ?
#
loop_
_entity_poly.entity_id
_entity_poly.type
_entity_poly.pdbx_seq_one_letter_code
_entity_poly.pdbx_strand_id
1 'polypeptide(L)'
;MAQAEYIKESLGERFAECKLRLNEEKMKIVFCKMSSRSSEHYHCTSFDYLGFTFRPRAAKDKRNNVLFTSYLPAISKKSVSSIHETIKSWNLKRLHNRSLRFVASYINDVVRGWINYYCLLGKDKI
;
A
#
# COMPACT_ATOMS: atom_id res chain seq x y z
N MET A 1 -23.35 -1.43 7.31
CA MET A 1 -22.73 -2.69 7.75
C MET A 1 -23.42 -3.88 7.11
N ALA A 2 -24.76 -3.99 7.24
CA ALA A 2 -25.57 -5.07 6.66
C ALA A 2 -25.15 -5.53 5.25
N GLN A 3 -24.97 -4.60 4.30
CA GLN A 3 -24.58 -4.97 2.94
C GLN A 3 -23.17 -5.58 2.84
N ALA A 4 -22.19 -5.06 3.60
CA ALA A 4 -20.82 -5.58 3.57
C ALA A 4 -20.72 -6.96 4.27
N GLU A 5 -21.50 -7.17 5.33
CA GLU A 5 -21.62 -8.45 6.01
C GLU A 5 -22.30 -9.49 5.12
N TYR A 6 -23.40 -9.11 4.45
CA TYR A 6 -24.07 -9.95 3.45
C TYR A 6 -23.12 -10.38 2.32
N ILE A 7 -22.33 -9.45 1.78
CA ILE A 7 -21.34 -9.79 0.75
C ILE A 7 -20.28 -10.76 1.31
N LYS A 8 -19.83 -10.57 2.55
CA LYS A 8 -18.87 -11.48 3.20
C LYS A 8 -19.43 -12.89 3.33
N GLU A 9 -20.69 -13.03 3.72
CA GLU A 9 -21.38 -14.32 3.85
C GLU A 9 -21.55 -15.01 2.49
N SER A 10 -22.07 -14.29 1.48
CA SER A 10 -22.24 -14.81 0.11
C SER A 10 -20.90 -15.23 -0.52
N LEU A 11 -19.82 -14.50 -0.27
CA LEU A 11 -18.48 -14.92 -0.68
C LEU A 11 -18.03 -16.21 0.04
N GLY A 12 -18.40 -16.40 1.30
CA GLY A 12 -18.12 -17.61 2.06
C GLY A 12 -18.77 -18.85 1.43
N GLU A 13 -20.06 -18.74 1.08
CA GLU A 13 -20.80 -19.80 0.38
C GLU A 13 -20.15 -20.15 -0.96
N ARG A 14 -19.84 -19.13 -1.77
CA ARG A 14 -19.21 -19.34 -3.08
C ARG A 14 -17.82 -19.97 -2.98
N PHE A 15 -17.03 -19.62 -1.97
CA PHE A 15 -15.74 -20.27 -1.72
C PHE A 15 -15.92 -21.74 -1.34
N ALA A 16 -16.93 -22.07 -0.53
CA ALA A 16 -17.22 -23.44 -0.13
C ALA A 16 -17.63 -24.32 -1.32
N GLU A 17 -18.41 -23.80 -2.27
CA GLU A 17 -18.72 -24.47 -3.54
C GLU A 17 -17.45 -24.82 -4.34
N CYS A 18 -16.46 -23.92 -4.30
CA CYS A 18 -15.15 -24.12 -4.90
C CYS A 18 -14.19 -24.97 -4.04
N LYS A 19 -14.66 -25.59 -2.95
CA LYS A 19 -13.86 -26.35 -1.98
C LYS A 19 -12.75 -25.54 -1.31
N LEU A 20 -12.96 -24.24 -1.17
CA LEU A 20 -12.07 -23.30 -0.48
C LEU A 20 -12.72 -22.81 0.82
N ARG A 21 -11.90 -22.34 1.76
CA ARG A 21 -12.36 -21.69 2.99
C ARG A 21 -11.77 -20.30 3.10
N LEU A 22 -12.56 -19.35 3.58
CA LEU A 22 -12.09 -18.01 3.91
C LEU A 22 -11.23 -18.06 5.16
N ASN A 23 -10.13 -17.31 5.15
CA ASN A 23 -9.30 -17.14 6.34
C ASN A 23 -9.85 -15.97 7.17
N GLU A 24 -10.37 -16.27 8.35
CA GLU A 24 -11.03 -15.30 9.25
C GLU A 24 -10.08 -14.20 9.73
N GLU A 25 -8.79 -14.51 9.90
CA GLU A 25 -7.79 -13.53 10.33
C GLU A 25 -7.46 -12.51 9.23
N LYS A 26 -7.43 -12.95 7.97
CA LYS A 26 -7.10 -12.09 6.82
C LYS A 26 -8.32 -11.33 6.30
N MET A 27 -9.52 -11.89 6.42
CA MET A 27 -10.74 -11.30 5.86
C MET A 27 -11.41 -10.34 6.84
N LYS A 28 -11.20 -9.04 6.60
CA LYS A 28 -11.70 -7.96 7.45
C LYS A 28 -12.55 -6.99 6.62
N ILE A 29 -13.66 -6.52 7.19
CA ILE A 29 -14.41 -5.38 6.66
C ILE A 29 -13.71 -4.13 7.18
N VAL A 30 -13.28 -3.25 6.27
CA VAL A 30 -12.53 -2.04 6.61
C VAL A 30 -13.36 -0.81 6.28
N PHE A 31 -13.39 0.13 7.23
CA PHE A 31 -14.08 1.39 7.04
C PHE A 31 -13.19 2.43 6.36
N CYS A 32 -13.57 2.79 5.13
CA CYS A 32 -12.90 3.83 4.37
C CYS A 32 -13.33 5.23 4.84
N LYS A 33 -12.73 5.72 5.94
CA LYS A 33 -13.01 7.05 6.51
C LYS A 33 -12.50 8.17 5.58
N MET A 34 -13.37 9.15 5.30
CA MET A 34 -13.09 10.33 4.47
C MET A 34 -13.84 11.55 5.02
N SER A 35 -13.52 12.77 4.58
CA SER A 35 -14.19 13.99 5.06
C SER A 35 -15.71 13.99 4.83
N SER A 36 -16.19 13.40 3.73
CA SER A 36 -17.62 13.25 3.44
C SER A 36 -18.29 12.07 4.19
N ARG A 37 -17.50 11.24 4.87
CA ARG A 37 -17.93 9.99 5.51
C ARG A 37 -17.16 9.78 6.81
N SER A 38 -17.64 10.39 7.89
CA SER A 38 -17.15 10.15 9.24
C SER A 38 -18.08 9.19 9.98
N SER A 39 -17.48 8.24 10.69
CA SER A 39 -18.17 7.43 11.69
C SER A 39 -17.15 7.04 12.76
N GLU A 40 -17.54 7.16 14.02
CA GLU A 40 -16.68 6.90 15.19
C GLU A 40 -16.70 5.42 15.60
N HIS A 41 -17.64 4.63 15.08
CA HIS A 41 -17.90 3.27 15.54
C HIS A 41 -17.06 2.18 14.85
N TYR A 42 -16.07 2.55 14.02
CA TYR A 42 -15.29 1.58 13.24
C TYR A 42 -13.84 1.51 13.69
N HIS A 43 -13.44 0.34 14.20
CA HIS A 43 -12.10 0.10 14.72
C HIS A 43 -11.06 -0.18 13.62
N CYS A 44 -11.44 -0.85 12.52
CA CYS A 44 -10.53 -1.14 11.41
C CYS A 44 -10.69 -0.09 10.29
N THR A 45 -9.65 0.72 10.07
CA THR A 45 -9.66 1.81 9.08
C THR A 45 -8.56 1.69 8.04
N SER A 46 -7.73 0.65 8.08
CA SER A 46 -6.64 0.46 7.12
C SER A 46 -6.46 -1.01 6.73
N PHE A 47 -6.02 -1.23 5.49
CA PHE A 47 -5.58 -2.54 5.02
C PHE A 47 -4.40 -2.42 4.04
N ASP A 48 -3.68 -3.53 3.90
CA ASP A 48 -2.62 -3.68 2.92
C ASP A 48 -3.12 -4.44 1.70
N TYR A 49 -2.81 -3.94 0.51
CA TYR A 49 -3.09 -4.59 -0.77
C TYR A 49 -1.98 -4.28 -1.76
N LEU A 50 -1.43 -5.31 -2.40
CA LEU A 50 -0.35 -5.22 -3.40
C LEU A 50 0.84 -4.34 -2.95
N GLY A 51 1.25 -4.44 -1.69
CA GLY A 51 2.38 -3.67 -1.15
C GLY A 51 2.07 -2.21 -0.79
N PHE A 52 0.80 -1.80 -0.86
CA PHE A 52 0.34 -0.48 -0.40
C PHE A 52 -0.56 -0.59 0.82
N THR A 53 -0.44 0.35 1.75
CA THR A 53 -1.38 0.53 2.86
C THR A 53 -2.38 1.63 2.51
N PHE A 54 -3.64 1.24 2.38
CA PHE A 54 -4.78 2.14 2.24
C PHE A 54 -5.26 2.59 3.62
N ARG A 55 -5.38 3.90 3.82
CA ARG A 55 -5.88 4.49 5.07
C ARG A 55 -6.31 5.94 4.86
N PRO A 56 -7.01 6.57 5.83
CA PRO A 56 -7.30 8.00 5.79
C PRO A 56 -6.00 8.80 5.82
N ARG A 57 -5.86 9.73 4.87
CA ARG A 57 -4.71 10.62 4.70
C ARG A 57 -5.19 12.01 4.33
N ALA A 58 -4.42 13.03 4.70
CA ALA A 58 -4.65 14.39 4.24
C ALA A 58 -4.38 14.48 2.73
N ALA A 59 -5.29 15.15 2.02
CA ALA A 59 -5.20 15.48 0.61
C ALA A 59 -5.48 16.97 0.44
N LYS A 60 -4.96 17.57 -0.62
CA LYS A 60 -5.15 18.99 -0.94
C LYS A 60 -5.92 19.12 -2.24
N ASP A 61 -7.03 19.85 -2.19
CA ASP A 61 -7.72 20.29 -3.39
C ASP A 61 -6.90 21.43 -4.03
N LYS A 62 -6.37 21.19 -5.23
CA LYS A 62 -5.56 22.18 -5.95
C LYS A 62 -6.36 23.38 -6.43
N ARG A 63 -7.66 23.23 -6.68
CA ARG A 63 -8.51 24.31 -7.21
C ARG A 63 -8.90 25.30 -6.12
N ASN A 64 -9.29 24.78 -4.97
CA ASN A 64 -9.81 25.58 -3.86
C ASN A 64 -8.79 25.79 -2.73
N ASN A 65 -7.59 25.19 -2.83
CA ASN A 65 -6.52 25.26 -1.82
C ASN A 65 -6.93 24.72 -0.43
N VAL A 66 -7.93 23.83 -0.37
CA VAL A 66 -8.47 23.27 0.89
C VAL A 66 -7.85 21.91 1.20
N LEU A 67 -7.51 21.69 2.47
CA LEU A 67 -7.11 20.38 2.98
C LEU A 67 -8.34 19.56 3.38
N PHE A 68 -8.39 18.30 2.95
CA PHE A 68 -9.44 17.37 3.32
C PHE A 68 -8.87 15.97 3.58
N THR A 69 -9.64 15.11 4.22
CA THR A 69 -9.27 13.71 4.44
C THR A 69 -9.79 12.85 3.30
N SER A 70 -8.89 12.18 2.60
CA SER A 70 -9.19 11.20 1.57
C SER A 70 -8.67 9.83 1.96
N TYR A 71 -9.22 8.78 1.37
CA TYR A 71 -8.78 7.40 1.60
C TYR A 71 -7.77 7.02 0.53
N LEU A 72 -6.47 7.10 0.86
CA LEU A 72 -5.41 7.04 -0.14
C LEU A 72 -4.37 5.95 0.18
N PRO A 73 -3.85 5.27 -0.86
CA PRO A 73 -2.73 4.34 -0.72
C PRO A 73 -1.40 5.08 -0.50
N ALA A 74 -0.49 4.44 0.21
CA ALA A 74 0.95 4.71 0.12
C ALA A 74 1.71 3.40 0.33
N ILE A 75 3.00 3.35 -0.02
CA ILE A 75 3.83 2.15 0.20
C ILE A 75 3.67 1.61 1.62
N SER A 76 3.46 0.31 1.75
CA SER A 76 3.27 -0.36 3.03
C SER A 76 4.58 -0.40 3.82
N LYS A 77 4.48 -0.43 5.16
CA LYS A 77 5.67 -0.59 6.01
C LYS A 77 6.42 -1.88 5.68
N LYS A 78 5.69 -2.97 5.37
CA LYS A 78 6.27 -4.25 4.96
C LYS A 78 7.09 -4.11 3.67
N SER A 79 6.57 -3.41 2.67
CA SER A 79 7.30 -3.15 1.43
C SER A 79 8.53 -2.27 1.64
N VAL A 80 8.44 -1.22 2.48
CA VAL A 80 9.60 -0.40 2.85
C VAL A 80 10.68 -1.24 3.53
N SER A 81 10.31 -2.11 4.48
CA SER A 81 11.27 -3.00 5.14
C SER A 81 11.96 -3.94 4.16
N SER A 82 11.22 -4.56 3.23
CA SER A 82 11.79 -5.44 2.20
C SER A 82 12.76 -4.70 1.25
N ILE A 83 12.44 -3.45 0.88
CA ILE A 83 13.34 -2.57 0.13
C ILE A 83 14.62 -2.32 0.94
N HIS A 84 14.51 -1.95 2.21
CA HIS A 84 15.67 -1.72 3.08
C HIS A 84 16.55 -2.97 3.25
N GLU A 85 15.95 -4.14 3.41
CA GLU A 85 16.68 -5.42 3.48
C GLU A 85 17.47 -5.69 2.21
N THR A 86 16.86 -5.41 1.04
CA THR A 86 17.54 -5.53 -0.25
C THR A 86 18.70 -4.53 -0.38
N ILE A 87 18.50 -3.27 0.02
CA ILE A 87 19.57 -2.27 0.00
C ILE A 87 20.73 -2.68 0.92
N LYS A 88 20.42 -3.25 2.11
CA LYS A 88 21.44 -3.74 3.04
C LYS A 88 22.23 -4.92 2.44
N SER A 89 21.58 -5.84 1.74
CA SER A 89 22.23 -7.03 1.17
C SER A 89 23.25 -6.68 0.08
N TRP A 90 23.10 -5.54 -0.59
CA TRP A 90 24.08 -5.04 -1.56
C TRP A 90 25.46 -4.75 -0.94
N ASN A 91 25.53 -4.53 0.38
CA ASN A 91 26.77 -4.29 1.10
C ASN A 91 27.65 -3.22 0.44
N LEU A 92 27.07 -2.07 0.05
CA LEU A 92 27.73 -1.04 -0.76
C LEU A 92 29.09 -0.57 -0.20
N LYS A 93 29.27 -0.64 1.12
CA LYS A 93 30.55 -0.37 1.80
C LYS A 93 31.71 -1.24 1.27
N ARG A 94 31.42 -2.47 0.84
CA ARG A 94 32.40 -3.40 0.25
C ARG A 94 32.79 -3.04 -1.19
N LEU A 95 32.05 -2.13 -1.83
CA LEU A 95 32.31 -1.67 -3.20
C LEU A 95 33.13 -0.37 -3.24
N HIS A 96 33.78 0.03 -2.15
CA HIS A 96 34.55 1.28 -2.05
C HIS A 96 35.67 1.41 -3.09
N ASN A 97 36.21 0.29 -3.57
CA ASN A 97 37.26 0.24 -4.60
C ASN A 97 36.70 0.22 -6.04
N ARG A 98 35.38 0.31 -6.21
CA ARG A 98 34.72 0.31 -7.53
C ARG A 98 34.35 1.72 -7.95
N SER A 99 34.27 1.94 -9.25
CA SER A 99 33.80 3.21 -9.79
C SER A 99 32.32 3.45 -9.48
N LEU A 100 31.93 4.71 -9.34
CA LEU A 100 30.53 5.09 -9.17
C LEU A 100 29.64 4.55 -10.30
N ARG A 101 30.15 4.53 -11.53
CA ARG A 101 29.44 3.99 -12.70
C ARG A 101 29.12 2.50 -12.53
N PHE A 102 30.05 1.73 -11.96
CA PHE A 102 29.82 0.31 -11.66
C PHE A 102 28.72 0.14 -10.61
N VAL A 103 28.80 0.90 -9.51
CA VAL A 103 27.78 0.85 -8.44
C VAL A 103 26.41 1.23 -8.99
N ALA A 104 26.32 2.28 -9.82
CA ALA A 104 25.09 2.68 -10.47
C ALA A 104 24.52 1.57 -11.35
N SER A 105 25.32 0.97 -12.24
CA SER A 105 24.86 -0.16 -13.07
C SER A 105 24.41 -1.36 -12.23
N TYR A 106 25.00 -1.57 -11.06
CA TYR A 106 24.67 -2.69 -10.18
C TYR A 106 23.30 -2.53 -9.49
N ILE A 107 22.90 -1.30 -9.13
CA ILE A 107 21.66 -1.04 -8.37
C ILE A 107 20.51 -0.50 -9.22
N ASN A 108 20.80 0.14 -10.36
CA ASN A 108 19.83 0.98 -11.08
C ASN A 108 18.59 0.22 -11.55
N ASP A 109 18.73 -1.02 -12.01
CA ASP A 109 17.59 -1.76 -12.54
C ASP A 109 16.57 -2.11 -11.46
N VAL A 110 17.04 -2.47 -10.26
CA VAL A 110 16.18 -2.72 -9.10
C VAL A 110 15.52 -1.43 -8.62
N VAL A 111 16.30 -0.36 -8.47
CA VAL A 111 15.79 0.95 -8.03
C VAL A 111 14.74 1.49 -9.01
N ARG A 112 15.00 1.37 -10.32
CA ARG A 112 14.06 1.77 -11.37
C ARG A 112 12.76 0.98 -11.27
N GLY A 113 12.83 -0.32 -11.00
CA GLY A 113 11.66 -1.16 -10.75
C GLY A 113 10.80 -0.64 -9.58
N TRP A 114 11.44 -0.31 -8.45
CA TRP A 114 10.73 0.25 -7.30
C TRP A 114 10.10 1.61 -7.57
N ILE A 115 10.81 2.50 -8.26
CA ILE A 115 10.27 3.82 -8.66
C ILE A 115 9.04 3.63 -9.56
N ASN A 116 9.15 2.75 -10.57
CA ASN A 116 8.06 2.50 -11.50
C ASN A 116 6.82 1.92 -10.80
N TYR A 117 7.03 1.05 -9.81
CA TYR A 117 5.93 0.41 -9.09
C TYR A 117 5.32 1.30 -7.99
N TYR A 118 6.14 1.84 -7.09
CA TYR A 118 5.67 2.54 -5.89
C TYR A 118 5.44 4.04 -6.08
N CYS A 119 6.06 4.69 -7.07
CA CYS A 119 5.90 6.13 -7.31
C CYS A 119 4.82 6.47 -8.36
N LEU A 120 4.00 5.51 -8.77
CA LEU A 120 2.87 5.77 -9.67
C LEU A 120 1.76 6.60 -8.99
N LEU A 121 1.54 6.34 -7.70
CA LEU A 121 0.46 6.92 -6.91
C LEU A 121 0.96 8.23 -6.27
N GLY A 122 0.44 9.37 -6.73
CA GLY A 122 0.82 10.70 -6.23
C GLY A 122 1.77 11.49 -7.15
N LYS A 123 1.89 11.12 -8.44
CA LYS A 123 2.51 12.00 -9.44
C LYS A 123 1.64 13.22 -9.66
N ASP A 124 1.84 14.23 -8.83
CA ASP A 124 1.78 15.60 -9.33
C ASP A 124 2.88 15.70 -10.38
N LYS A 125 2.51 16.02 -11.62
CA LYS A 125 3.47 16.27 -12.70
C LYS A 125 4.58 17.16 -12.15
N ILE A 126 5.79 16.62 -12.07
CA ILE A 126 7.02 17.38 -11.84
C ILE A 126 7.23 18.27 -13.05
#